data_AF-A0A1U7YSS3-F1
#
_entry.id   AF-A0A1U7YSS3-F1
#
_cell.length_a   1.000
_cell.length_b   1.000
_cell.length_c   1.000
_cell.angle_alpha   90.00
_cell.angle_beta   90.00
_cell.angle_gamma   90.00
#
_symmetry.space_group_name_H-M   'P 1'
#
loop_
_entity.id
_entity.type
_entity.pdbx_description
1 polymer ?
#
loop_
_entity_poly.entity_id
_entity_poly.type
_entity_poly.pdbx_seq_one_letter_code
_entity_poly.pdbx_strand_id
1 'polypeptide(L)'
;MRISSKLHVIGLLLVGLLALQAGANFDYGDAMDKTLLFFEAQRSGKLPPHQRVKWRGDSGLKDGFLQRVNLVGGYYDAGDHVKFGLPMAFSLTMLAWSAVDYSKEIVKLNQMGNTLAAIKWGTDYFIKAHTQPNVLWAQVGDGESDHYCWERAEDMTTPRNAYKLDPSHPGSDLAAETAAALAAASLAFKPYGSSYSALLLVHAKQLFSFADTFRGLYDDSIPNAQAFYTSSGYSDELLWAAAWLYRATKDVYYLKYVVDNAVSLGGTGWAVKEFSWDNKYAGVQILLTKILLDGDGGSYTPTLKQYQAKADYFTCACLQKNNGYNVVLTPGGLIYVREWNNLQYASSAAFLLAMYSDYLSERKAVLTCPEGQVQPSDVLSFAKSQADYILGKNPKSISYLVGYGQNYPIHVHHRGASIAPVSVLHSAVTCIEGFETWYRRPQANPNIIYGGLVGGPSKTDDFSDDRSNYEQTEPTLSGSAPLVGLFCKLQSLSPASYHRTPTPYQKPPVSYHPQPASPYHKAPESSNPYNKAPGGPIKFLHSIISTWTIGPTTYYKHKVVVKNTSQKPITDLKLTVENLSGSLWGLSPCPEKNTYELPQWIKILSPGSELIFVYVQGGAQARVSIKSYH
;
A
#
# COMPACT_ATOMS: atom_id res chain seq x y z
N MET A 1 70.61 -4.20 -19.34
CA MET A 1 69.67 -3.11 -19.72
C MET A 1 68.40 -3.72 -20.33
N ARG A 2 67.23 -3.20 -19.95
CA ARG A 2 65.89 -3.38 -20.57
C ARG A 2 65.11 -4.69 -20.33
N ILE A 3 64.82 -5.08 -19.08
CA ILE A 3 63.62 -5.92 -18.78
C ILE A 3 62.79 -5.41 -17.58
N SER A 4 63.33 -4.56 -16.70
CA SER A 4 62.64 -4.14 -15.47
C SER A 4 61.50 -3.09 -15.66
N SER A 5 61.47 -2.35 -16.78
CA SER A 5 60.51 -1.24 -16.96
C SER A 5 59.15 -1.64 -17.53
N LYS A 6 58.98 -2.84 -18.11
CA LYS A 6 57.69 -3.26 -18.69
C LYS A 6 56.73 -3.91 -17.68
N LEU A 7 57.24 -4.54 -16.62
CA LEU A 7 56.38 -5.16 -15.59
C LEU A 7 55.71 -4.11 -14.68
N HIS A 8 56.39 -3.00 -14.38
CA HIS A 8 55.81 -1.93 -13.55
C HIS A 8 54.68 -1.19 -14.27
N VAL A 9 54.76 -1.05 -15.60
CA VAL A 9 53.71 -0.39 -16.40
C VAL A 9 52.46 -1.27 -16.52
N ILE A 10 52.60 -2.59 -16.61
CA ILE A 10 51.47 -3.54 -16.63
C ILE A 10 50.80 -3.65 -15.26
N GLY A 11 51.57 -3.62 -14.16
CA GLY A 11 51.04 -3.59 -12.80
C GLY A 11 50.26 -2.29 -12.49
N LEU A 12 50.75 -1.14 -12.94
CA LEU A 12 50.05 0.14 -12.81
C LEU A 12 48.82 0.26 -13.73
N LEU A 13 48.81 -0.40 -14.89
CA LEU A 13 47.62 -0.49 -15.75
C LEU A 13 46.55 -1.43 -15.15
N LEU A 14 46.92 -2.56 -14.54
CA LEU A 14 45.95 -3.45 -13.86
C LEU A 14 45.40 -2.84 -12.56
N VAL A 15 46.22 -2.14 -11.78
CA VAL A 15 45.75 -1.40 -10.58
C VAL A 15 44.95 -0.15 -10.99
N GLY A 16 45.27 0.47 -12.13
CA GLY A 16 44.49 1.56 -12.72
C GLY A 16 43.14 1.12 -13.30
N LEU A 17 43.04 -0.09 -13.84
CA LEU A 17 41.77 -0.68 -14.30
C LEU A 17 40.88 -1.18 -13.15
N LEU A 18 41.47 -1.54 -11.99
CA LEU A 18 40.72 -1.83 -10.77
C LEU A 18 40.25 -0.58 -10.02
N ALA A 19 40.81 0.60 -10.34
CA ALA A 19 40.45 1.89 -9.74
C ALA A 19 39.49 2.74 -10.60
N LEU A 20 38.92 2.17 -11.67
CA LEU A 20 37.96 2.81 -12.57
C LEU A 20 36.64 2.02 -12.69
N GLN A 21 36.17 1.41 -11.59
CA GLN A 21 34.73 1.35 -11.38
C GLN A 21 34.31 2.73 -10.85
N ALA A 22 34.12 3.67 -11.78
CA ALA A 22 33.26 4.80 -11.51
C ALA A 22 31.97 4.21 -10.91
N GLY A 23 31.69 4.53 -9.64
CA GLY A 23 30.52 3.98 -8.94
C GLY A 23 29.31 4.16 -9.84
N ALA A 24 28.69 3.05 -10.24
CA ALA A 24 27.50 3.10 -11.08
C ALA A 24 26.44 3.90 -10.30
N ASN A 25 26.25 5.16 -10.67
CA ASN A 25 25.16 5.96 -10.15
C ASN A 25 23.91 5.50 -10.87
N PHE A 26 23.12 4.67 -10.19
CA PHE A 26 21.80 4.28 -10.66
C PHE A 26 20.86 5.49 -10.66
N ASP A 27 20.03 5.59 -11.69
CA ASP A 27 18.95 6.58 -11.75
C ASP A 27 17.74 6.04 -10.97
N TYR A 28 17.74 6.30 -9.65
CA TYR A 28 16.64 5.89 -8.79
C TYR A 28 15.34 6.62 -9.13
N GLY A 29 15.40 7.80 -9.75
CA GLY A 29 14.21 8.50 -10.23
C GLY A 29 13.50 7.74 -11.35
N ASP A 30 14.27 7.21 -12.31
CA ASP A 30 13.77 6.34 -13.37
C ASP A 30 13.27 4.98 -12.83
N ALA A 31 14.00 4.38 -11.89
CA ALA A 31 13.56 3.16 -11.21
C ALA A 31 12.20 3.36 -10.50
N MET A 32 12.03 4.48 -9.77
CA MET A 32 10.78 4.84 -9.10
C MET A 32 9.62 5.04 -10.09
N ASP A 33 9.83 5.76 -11.20
CA ASP A 33 8.77 5.98 -12.21
C ASP A 33 8.31 4.65 -12.81
N LYS A 34 9.25 3.75 -13.10
CA LYS A 34 8.95 2.39 -13.56
C LYS A 34 8.19 1.60 -12.51
N THR A 35 8.59 1.61 -11.23
CA THR A 35 7.84 0.96 -10.16
C THR A 35 6.38 1.45 -10.10
N LEU A 36 6.11 2.73 -10.35
CA LEU A 36 4.73 3.23 -10.43
C LEU A 36 3.98 2.74 -11.68
N LEU A 37 4.67 2.51 -12.80
CA LEU A 37 4.08 1.86 -13.98
C LEU A 37 3.69 0.40 -13.70
N PHE A 38 4.42 -0.32 -12.86
CA PHE A 38 4.02 -1.66 -12.43
C PHE A 38 2.65 -1.65 -11.74
N PHE A 39 2.41 -0.72 -10.80
CA PHE A 39 1.09 -0.60 -10.19
C PHE A 39 0.01 -0.29 -11.23
N GLU A 40 0.27 0.56 -12.22
CA GLU A 40 -0.68 0.75 -13.33
C GLU A 40 -0.93 -0.54 -14.12
N ALA A 41 0.10 -1.35 -14.33
CA ALA A 41 0.05 -2.64 -15.00
C ALA A 41 -0.68 -3.72 -14.19
N GLN A 42 -0.83 -3.56 -12.87
CA GLN A 42 -1.58 -4.48 -12.00
C GLN A 42 -3.06 -4.10 -11.81
N ARG A 43 -3.53 -2.96 -12.34
CA ARG A 43 -4.90 -2.49 -12.11
C ARG A 43 -5.95 -3.49 -12.61
N SER A 44 -6.86 -3.93 -11.75
CA SER A 44 -8.09 -4.63 -12.12
C SER A 44 -9.25 -3.64 -12.23
N GLY A 45 -10.31 -3.97 -12.98
CA GLY A 45 -11.49 -3.13 -13.18
C GLY A 45 -11.44 -2.28 -14.44
N LYS A 46 -12.23 -1.21 -14.44
CA LYS A 46 -12.30 -0.24 -15.54
C LYS A 46 -11.14 0.75 -15.44
N LEU A 47 -10.22 0.72 -16.41
CA LEU A 47 -9.01 1.53 -16.43
C LEU A 47 -9.34 3.02 -16.69
N PRO A 48 -8.54 3.94 -16.12
CA PRO A 48 -8.74 5.37 -16.36
C PRO A 48 -8.31 5.75 -17.79
N PRO A 49 -8.93 6.77 -18.41
CA PRO A 49 -8.59 7.17 -19.78
C PRO A 49 -7.13 7.63 -19.95
N HIS A 50 -6.50 8.08 -18.86
CA HIS A 50 -5.10 8.52 -18.82
C HIS A 50 -4.11 7.42 -18.39
N GLN A 51 -4.53 6.14 -18.34
CA GLN A 51 -3.67 4.99 -18.08
C GLN A 51 -2.42 5.03 -18.97
N ARG A 52 -1.20 4.93 -18.40
CA ARG A 52 0.05 4.98 -19.16
C ARG A 52 0.41 3.63 -19.77
N VAL A 53 0.10 2.54 -19.07
CA VAL A 53 0.34 1.17 -19.53
C VAL A 53 -0.73 0.78 -20.57
N LYS A 54 -0.41 0.96 -21.86
CA LYS A 54 -1.36 0.84 -22.98
C LYS A 54 -1.68 -0.59 -23.44
N TRP A 55 -0.89 -1.56 -23.01
CA TRP A 55 -1.13 -2.98 -23.33
C TRP A 55 -2.18 -3.63 -22.42
N ARG A 56 -2.59 -2.96 -21.33
CA ARG A 56 -3.67 -3.37 -20.43
C ARG A 56 -5.03 -2.81 -20.88
N GLY A 57 -6.09 -3.59 -20.68
CA GLY A 57 -7.49 -3.22 -20.90
C GLY A 57 -8.38 -3.42 -19.66
N ASP A 58 -9.65 -3.06 -19.81
CA ASP A 58 -10.68 -3.24 -18.79
C ASP A 58 -10.90 -4.74 -18.49
N SER A 59 -10.88 -5.12 -17.21
CA SER A 59 -10.98 -6.53 -16.79
C SER A 59 -11.69 -6.65 -15.43
N GLY A 60 -12.11 -7.85 -15.02
CA GLY A 60 -12.74 -8.05 -13.70
C GLY A 60 -14.01 -7.21 -13.48
N LEU A 61 -14.74 -6.87 -14.56
CA LEU A 61 -15.87 -5.94 -14.53
C LEU A 61 -17.12 -6.50 -13.85
N LYS A 62 -17.10 -7.78 -13.46
CA LYS A 62 -18.19 -8.47 -12.78
C LYS A 62 -17.84 -8.87 -11.34
N ASP A 63 -16.70 -8.42 -10.83
CA ASP A 63 -16.21 -8.75 -9.49
C ASP A 63 -17.25 -8.39 -8.42
N GLY A 64 -17.64 -9.38 -7.62
CA GLY A 64 -18.63 -9.24 -6.53
C GLY A 64 -20.10 -9.33 -6.97
N PHE A 65 -20.39 -9.37 -8.28
CA PHE A 65 -21.76 -9.39 -8.80
C PHE A 65 -22.58 -10.56 -8.27
N LEU A 66 -21.99 -11.77 -8.22
CA LEU A 66 -22.64 -12.97 -7.69
C LEU A 66 -23.02 -12.84 -6.21
N GLN A 67 -22.25 -12.06 -5.45
CA GLN A 67 -22.46 -11.77 -4.03
C GLN A 67 -23.26 -10.48 -3.80
N ARG A 68 -23.82 -9.87 -4.87
CA ARG A 68 -24.61 -8.63 -4.83
C ARG A 68 -23.86 -7.42 -4.26
N VAL A 69 -22.55 -7.36 -4.49
CA VAL A 69 -21.68 -6.25 -4.12
C VAL A 69 -20.89 -5.78 -5.33
N ASN A 70 -20.38 -4.55 -5.30
CA ASN A 70 -19.49 -4.04 -6.35
C ASN A 70 -18.05 -4.12 -5.87
N LEU A 71 -17.29 -5.09 -6.36
CA LEU A 71 -15.87 -5.26 -6.03
C LEU A 71 -14.98 -4.97 -7.23
N VAL A 72 -15.48 -4.30 -8.28
CA VAL A 72 -14.68 -3.90 -9.45
C VAL A 72 -13.61 -2.88 -9.03
N GLY A 73 -12.37 -3.07 -9.48
CA GLY A 73 -11.21 -2.25 -9.08
C GLY A 73 -10.15 -3.07 -8.33
N GLY A 74 -9.23 -2.37 -7.67
CA GLY A 74 -8.15 -3.00 -6.91
C GLY A 74 -7.01 -3.48 -7.81
N TYR A 75 -6.09 -4.25 -7.24
CA TYR A 75 -4.92 -4.75 -7.95
C TYR A 75 -4.95 -6.27 -8.05
N TYR A 76 -4.52 -6.80 -9.19
CA TYR A 76 -4.07 -8.18 -9.26
C TYR A 76 -2.75 -8.32 -8.51
N ASP A 77 -2.59 -9.43 -7.80
CA ASP A 77 -1.52 -9.58 -6.81
C ASP A 77 -0.13 -9.72 -7.43
N ALA A 78 -0.01 -10.60 -8.42
CA ALA A 78 1.29 -11.00 -8.96
C ALA A 78 1.22 -11.23 -10.48
N GLY A 79 1.67 -12.39 -10.96
CA GLY A 79 1.49 -12.84 -12.34
C GLY A 79 0.08 -13.33 -12.68
N ASP A 80 -0.79 -13.38 -11.68
CA ASP A 80 -2.14 -13.93 -11.66
C ASP A 80 -3.24 -12.86 -11.70
N HIS A 81 -4.50 -13.28 -11.57
CA HIS A 81 -5.64 -12.35 -11.55
C HIS A 81 -6.49 -12.46 -10.29
N VAL A 82 -5.98 -13.10 -9.24
CA VAL A 82 -6.60 -13.05 -7.93
C VAL A 82 -6.32 -11.70 -7.28
N LYS A 83 -7.30 -11.21 -6.53
CA LYS A 83 -7.16 -10.03 -5.67
C LYS A 83 -7.01 -10.49 -4.24
N PHE A 84 -5.80 -10.85 -3.83
CA PHE A 84 -5.49 -11.20 -2.44
C PHE A 84 -5.44 -9.93 -1.58
N GLY A 85 -6.29 -9.88 -0.55
CA GLY A 85 -6.45 -8.68 0.26
C GLY A 85 -5.23 -8.34 1.12
N LEU A 86 -4.58 -9.35 1.70
CA LEU A 86 -3.49 -9.16 2.67
C LEU A 86 -2.24 -8.52 2.05
N PRO A 87 -1.63 -9.11 1.00
CA PRO A 87 -0.50 -8.48 0.30
C PRO A 87 -0.88 -7.14 -0.35
N MET A 88 -2.12 -6.98 -0.83
CA MET A 88 -2.59 -5.69 -1.36
C MET A 88 -2.64 -4.62 -0.27
N ALA A 89 -3.15 -4.95 0.92
CA ALA A 89 -3.26 -4.02 2.04
C ALA A 89 -1.87 -3.58 2.50
N PHE A 90 -0.96 -4.53 2.71
CA PHE A 90 0.44 -4.25 3.00
C PHE A 90 1.07 -3.30 1.97
N SER A 91 0.90 -3.61 0.68
CA SER A 91 1.45 -2.81 -0.41
C SER A 91 0.93 -1.36 -0.38
N LEU A 92 -0.35 -1.16 -0.08
CA LEU A 92 -0.91 0.18 0.07
C LEU A 92 -0.39 0.90 1.31
N THR A 93 -0.18 0.19 2.43
CA THR A 93 0.46 0.77 3.61
C THR A 93 1.87 1.27 3.28
N MET A 94 2.67 0.49 2.54
CA MET A 94 4.03 0.87 2.13
C MET A 94 4.07 2.08 1.17
N LEU A 95 3.17 2.10 0.17
CA LEU A 95 3.04 3.24 -0.73
C LEU A 95 2.62 4.51 0.04
N ALA A 96 1.66 4.38 0.96
CA ALA A 96 1.19 5.49 1.78
C ALA A 96 2.26 5.98 2.75
N TRP A 97 3.02 5.08 3.39
CA TRP A 97 4.14 5.45 4.25
C TRP A 97 5.17 6.26 3.46
N SER A 98 5.53 5.81 2.25
CA SER A 98 6.40 6.54 1.34
C SER A 98 5.87 7.95 1.03
N ALA A 99 4.58 8.09 0.71
CA ALA A 99 3.96 9.38 0.42
C ALA A 99 3.92 10.34 1.62
N VAL A 100 3.86 9.81 2.84
CA VAL A 100 3.85 10.59 4.08
C VAL A 100 5.26 11.06 4.45
N ASP A 101 6.23 10.14 4.52
CA ASP A 101 7.56 10.44 5.08
C ASP A 101 8.56 10.94 4.05
N TYR A 102 8.38 10.58 2.77
CA TYR A 102 9.17 11.12 1.66
C TYR A 102 8.38 12.08 0.78
N SER A 103 7.40 12.77 1.36
CA SER A 103 6.51 13.68 0.62
C SER A 103 7.27 14.73 -0.18
N LYS A 104 8.33 15.32 0.42
CA LYS A 104 9.13 16.38 -0.20
C LYS A 104 9.93 15.85 -1.39
N GLU A 105 10.54 14.69 -1.23
CA GLU A 105 11.35 14.00 -2.22
C GLU A 105 10.47 13.58 -3.41
N ILE A 106 9.29 13.01 -3.15
CA ILE A 106 8.34 12.58 -4.18
C ILE A 106 7.82 13.79 -4.98
N VAL A 107 7.54 14.91 -4.32
CA VAL A 107 7.16 16.18 -4.98
C VAL A 107 8.31 16.70 -5.84
N LYS A 108 9.55 16.66 -5.35
CA LYS A 108 10.73 17.10 -6.11
C LYS A 108 10.95 16.29 -7.39
N LEU A 109 10.55 15.01 -7.39
CA LEU A 109 10.57 14.14 -8.58
C LEU A 109 9.34 14.29 -9.48
N ASN A 110 8.38 15.16 -9.12
CA ASN A 110 7.10 15.31 -9.81
C ASN A 110 6.31 13.99 -9.91
N GLN A 111 6.41 13.13 -8.89
CA GLN A 111 5.74 11.82 -8.87
C GLN A 111 4.55 11.75 -7.91
N MET A 112 4.29 12.79 -7.11
CA MET A 112 3.22 12.79 -6.10
C MET A 112 1.84 12.45 -6.70
N GLY A 113 1.52 12.96 -7.89
CA GLY A 113 0.27 12.63 -8.57
C GLY A 113 0.13 11.13 -8.89
N ASN A 114 1.19 10.51 -9.42
CA ASN A 114 1.21 9.09 -9.74
C ASN A 114 1.21 8.21 -8.47
N THR A 115 1.96 8.60 -7.44
CA THR A 115 1.97 7.92 -6.13
C THR A 115 0.58 7.94 -5.50
N LEU A 116 -0.07 9.11 -5.44
CA LEU A 116 -1.43 9.22 -4.92
C LEU A 116 -2.43 8.47 -5.79
N ALA A 117 -2.28 8.45 -7.11
CA ALA A 117 -3.15 7.65 -7.97
C ALA A 117 -3.00 6.14 -7.71
N ALA A 118 -1.79 5.66 -7.43
CA ALA A 118 -1.54 4.27 -7.05
C ALA A 118 -2.20 3.92 -5.70
N ILE A 119 -2.05 4.77 -4.68
CA ILE A 119 -2.69 4.57 -3.37
C ILE A 119 -4.23 4.65 -3.51
N LYS A 120 -4.73 5.62 -4.28
CA LYS A 120 -6.17 5.83 -4.45
C LYS A 120 -6.85 4.62 -5.09
N TRP A 121 -6.22 4.01 -6.09
CA TRP A 121 -6.79 2.87 -6.81
C TRP A 121 -7.12 1.69 -5.88
N GLY A 122 -6.20 1.36 -4.98
CA GLY A 122 -6.41 0.30 -3.99
C GLY A 122 -7.32 0.72 -2.85
N THR A 123 -7.22 1.97 -2.36
CA THR A 123 -8.08 2.43 -1.26
C THR A 123 -9.53 2.63 -1.69
N ASP A 124 -9.80 3.01 -2.94
CA ASP A 124 -11.15 3.02 -3.52
C ASP A 124 -11.74 1.59 -3.54
N TYR A 125 -10.91 0.58 -3.80
CA TYR A 125 -11.31 -0.83 -3.72
C TYR A 125 -11.60 -1.25 -2.27
N PHE A 126 -10.76 -0.92 -1.29
CA PHE A 126 -11.03 -1.25 0.10
C PHE A 126 -12.27 -0.55 0.67
N ILE A 127 -12.59 0.67 0.24
CA ILE A 127 -13.85 1.33 0.58
C ILE A 127 -15.05 0.54 0.05
N LYS A 128 -14.96 -0.02 -1.16
CA LYS A 128 -16.01 -0.88 -1.73
C LYS A 128 -16.10 -2.23 -1.02
N ALA A 129 -14.94 -2.81 -0.67
CA ALA A 129 -14.84 -4.09 0.01
C ALA A 129 -15.31 -4.03 1.47
N HIS A 130 -15.19 -2.89 2.13
CA HIS A 130 -15.68 -2.69 3.49
C HIS A 130 -17.16 -2.23 3.47
N THR A 131 -18.07 -3.20 3.32
CA THR A 131 -19.50 -2.96 3.05
C THR A 131 -20.33 -2.64 4.28
N GLN A 132 -19.89 -3.08 5.46
CA GLN A 132 -20.49 -2.84 6.78
C GLN A 132 -19.37 -2.80 7.83
N PRO A 133 -19.56 -2.18 9.01
CA PRO A 133 -18.48 -1.98 10.00
C PRO A 133 -17.65 -3.21 10.35
N ASN A 134 -18.28 -4.39 10.36
CA ASN A 134 -17.64 -5.68 10.67
C ASN A 134 -17.66 -6.63 9.47
N VAL A 135 -17.67 -6.13 8.22
CA VAL A 135 -17.66 -6.97 7.01
C VAL A 135 -16.66 -6.43 6.00
N LEU A 136 -15.63 -7.23 5.71
CA LEU A 136 -14.60 -6.93 4.72
C LEU A 136 -14.55 -8.01 3.65
N TRP A 137 -14.77 -7.66 2.38
CA TRP A 137 -14.51 -8.54 1.24
C TRP A 137 -13.00 -8.64 1.00
N ALA A 138 -12.45 -9.77 1.38
CA ALA A 138 -11.02 -10.00 1.57
C ALA A 138 -10.33 -10.59 0.35
N GLN A 139 -11.07 -11.25 -0.54
CA GLN A 139 -10.52 -11.86 -1.75
C GLN A 139 -11.55 -11.87 -2.88
N VAL A 140 -11.08 -11.69 -4.12
CA VAL A 140 -11.87 -11.94 -5.33
C VAL A 140 -11.06 -12.78 -6.30
N GLY A 141 -11.64 -13.91 -6.73
CA GLY A 141 -10.95 -14.97 -7.44
C GLY A 141 -10.62 -16.13 -6.51
N ASP A 142 -10.68 -17.34 -7.07
CA ASP A 142 -10.20 -18.55 -6.42
C ASP A 142 -8.82 -18.89 -6.98
N GLY A 143 -7.81 -19.00 -6.12
CA GLY A 143 -6.42 -19.13 -6.57
C GLY A 143 -6.16 -20.40 -7.37
N GLU A 144 -6.73 -21.53 -6.97
CA GLU A 144 -6.53 -22.80 -7.69
C GLU A 144 -7.10 -22.72 -9.11
N SER A 145 -8.34 -22.25 -9.27
CA SER A 145 -8.96 -22.12 -10.59
C SER A 145 -8.33 -21.03 -11.46
N ASP A 146 -7.89 -19.91 -10.88
CA ASP A 146 -7.17 -18.85 -11.59
C ASP A 146 -5.78 -19.33 -12.06
N HIS A 147 -5.10 -20.14 -11.23
CA HIS A 147 -3.77 -20.68 -11.52
C HIS A 147 -3.80 -21.87 -12.48
N TYR A 148 -4.95 -22.51 -12.64
CA TYR A 148 -5.20 -23.49 -13.70
C TYR A 148 -5.29 -22.87 -15.11
N CYS A 149 -5.33 -21.55 -15.23
CA CYS A 149 -5.48 -20.83 -16.50
C CYS A 149 -4.36 -19.83 -16.79
N TRP A 150 -3.94 -19.74 -18.06
CA TRP A 150 -2.98 -18.75 -18.53
C TRP A 150 -3.60 -17.81 -19.56
N GLU A 151 -4.63 -17.09 -19.17
CA GLU A 151 -5.39 -16.17 -20.03
C GLU A 151 -4.98 -14.71 -19.81
N ARG A 152 -5.47 -13.79 -20.64
CA ARG A 152 -5.37 -12.35 -20.35
C ARG A 152 -6.40 -11.97 -19.30
N ALA A 153 -6.14 -10.92 -18.51
CA ALA A 153 -7.10 -10.41 -17.55
C ALA A 153 -8.43 -10.02 -18.22
N GLU A 154 -8.37 -9.51 -19.44
CA GLU A 154 -9.51 -9.07 -20.24
C GLU A 154 -10.33 -10.25 -20.79
N ASP A 155 -9.72 -11.43 -20.90
CA ASP A 155 -10.33 -12.66 -21.43
C ASP A 155 -10.80 -13.62 -20.34
N MET A 156 -10.70 -13.22 -19.07
CA MET A 156 -10.91 -14.15 -17.96
C MET A 156 -12.22 -14.92 -18.04
N THR A 157 -12.11 -16.25 -17.96
CA THR A 157 -13.24 -17.18 -17.97
C THR A 157 -13.42 -17.93 -16.64
N THR A 158 -12.43 -17.87 -15.76
CA THR A 158 -12.45 -18.53 -14.45
C THR A 158 -13.51 -17.92 -13.51
N PRO A 159 -14.10 -18.73 -12.60
CA PRO A 159 -14.99 -18.22 -11.58
C PRO A 159 -14.31 -17.18 -10.66
N ARG A 160 -14.88 -15.98 -10.58
CA ARG A 160 -14.35 -14.89 -9.74
C ARG A 160 -15.16 -14.72 -8.45
N ASN A 161 -15.27 -15.82 -7.69
CA ASN A 161 -15.95 -15.81 -6.39
C ASN A 161 -15.32 -14.78 -5.46
N ALA A 162 -16.15 -14.08 -4.69
CA ALA A 162 -15.70 -13.16 -3.66
C ALA A 162 -15.86 -13.78 -2.28
N TYR A 163 -14.87 -13.59 -1.43
CA TYR A 163 -14.81 -14.12 -0.06
C TYR A 163 -14.72 -12.97 0.92
N LYS A 164 -15.38 -13.10 2.07
CA LYS A 164 -15.47 -12.03 3.09
C LYS A 164 -15.06 -12.53 4.46
N LEU A 165 -14.65 -11.59 5.28
CA LEU A 165 -14.51 -11.69 6.71
C LEU A 165 -15.72 -11.05 7.38
N ASP A 166 -16.20 -11.66 8.45
CA ASP A 166 -17.30 -11.16 9.28
C ASP A 166 -17.18 -11.70 10.73
N PRO A 167 -18.08 -11.35 11.67
CA PRO A 167 -17.98 -11.82 13.05
C PRO A 167 -17.96 -13.34 13.25
N SER A 168 -18.51 -14.10 12.30
CA SER A 168 -18.51 -15.57 12.33
C SER A 168 -17.30 -16.20 11.64
N HIS A 169 -16.68 -15.45 10.73
CA HIS A 169 -15.48 -15.83 9.99
C HIS A 169 -14.48 -14.66 10.07
N PRO A 170 -13.83 -14.46 11.23
CA PRO A 170 -12.93 -13.32 11.47
C PRO A 170 -11.61 -13.43 10.69
N GLY A 171 -10.91 -12.31 10.59
CA GLY A 171 -9.56 -12.23 10.01
C GLY A 171 -8.88 -10.96 10.45
N SER A 172 -8.33 -10.98 11.66
CA SER A 172 -7.76 -9.82 12.35
C SER A 172 -6.53 -9.28 11.64
N ASP A 173 -5.67 -10.16 11.15
CA ASP A 173 -4.51 -9.86 10.32
C ASP A 173 -4.90 -8.98 9.13
N LEU A 174 -5.78 -9.48 8.24
CA LEU A 174 -6.20 -8.76 7.04
C LEU A 174 -7.02 -7.51 7.36
N ALA A 175 -7.96 -7.59 8.30
CA ALA A 175 -8.77 -6.44 8.68
C ALA A 175 -7.90 -5.32 9.30
N ALA A 176 -6.93 -5.67 10.14
CA ALA A 176 -6.00 -4.71 10.74
C ALA A 176 -4.99 -4.16 9.72
N GLU A 177 -4.43 -4.97 8.82
CA GLU A 177 -3.56 -4.44 7.75
C GLU A 177 -4.34 -3.49 6.82
N THR A 178 -5.60 -3.81 6.51
CA THR A 178 -6.47 -2.89 5.74
C THR A 178 -6.74 -1.60 6.52
N ALA A 179 -6.92 -1.68 7.84
CA ALA A 179 -7.03 -0.49 8.70
C ALA A 179 -5.74 0.35 8.69
N ALA A 180 -4.57 -0.29 8.77
CA ALA A 180 -3.26 0.37 8.67
C ALA A 180 -3.10 1.09 7.32
N ALA A 181 -3.43 0.41 6.21
CA ALA A 181 -3.36 0.97 4.86
C ALA A 181 -4.23 2.22 4.71
N LEU A 182 -5.49 2.16 5.19
CA LEU A 182 -6.42 3.28 5.12
C LEU A 182 -6.03 4.42 6.06
N ALA A 183 -5.50 4.12 7.26
CA ALA A 183 -4.99 5.12 8.18
C ALA A 183 -3.76 5.84 7.61
N ALA A 184 -2.77 5.10 7.09
CA ALA A 184 -1.60 5.66 6.42
C ALA A 184 -1.99 6.50 5.19
N ALA A 185 -2.87 5.97 4.34
CA ALA A 185 -3.36 6.69 3.16
C ALA A 185 -4.11 7.98 3.55
N SER A 186 -4.85 7.98 4.67
CA SER A 186 -5.51 9.20 5.13
C SER A 186 -4.54 10.35 5.40
N LEU A 187 -3.34 10.05 5.92
CA LEU A 187 -2.28 11.03 6.10
C LEU A 187 -1.75 11.51 4.75
N ALA A 188 -1.49 10.58 3.81
CA ALA A 188 -1.00 10.91 2.47
C ALA A 188 -1.97 11.85 1.70
N PHE A 189 -3.28 11.63 1.83
CA PHE A 189 -4.31 12.47 1.19
C PHE A 189 -4.69 13.72 1.97
N LYS A 190 -4.28 13.87 3.24
CA LYS A 190 -4.67 15.01 4.08
C LYS A 190 -4.37 16.38 3.42
N PRO A 191 -3.22 16.60 2.75
CA PRO A 191 -2.93 17.87 2.08
C PRO A 191 -3.69 18.07 0.76
N TYR A 192 -4.16 17.00 0.12
CA TYR A 192 -4.65 17.01 -1.27
C TYR A 192 -6.16 16.74 -1.40
N GLY A 193 -6.81 16.25 -0.34
CA GLY A 193 -8.20 15.85 -0.34
C GLY A 193 -8.74 15.52 1.05
N SER A 194 -9.04 16.56 1.84
CA SER A 194 -9.48 16.41 3.25
C SER A 194 -10.73 15.54 3.42
N SER A 195 -11.68 15.60 2.48
CA SER A 195 -12.89 14.76 2.55
C SER A 195 -12.61 13.28 2.27
N TYR A 196 -11.67 12.97 1.36
CA TYR A 196 -11.27 11.59 1.09
C TYR A 196 -10.43 11.05 2.26
N SER A 197 -9.49 11.85 2.77
CA SER A 197 -8.72 11.55 3.99
C SER A 197 -9.64 11.21 5.18
N ALA A 198 -10.65 12.03 5.45
CA ALA A 198 -11.62 11.76 6.52
C ALA A 198 -12.41 10.47 6.31
N LEU A 199 -12.81 10.18 5.06
CA LEU A 199 -13.49 8.93 4.71
C LEU A 199 -12.59 7.72 4.98
N LEU A 200 -11.32 7.77 4.55
CA LEU A 200 -10.37 6.68 4.80
C LEU A 200 -10.22 6.40 6.29
N LEU A 201 -10.13 7.45 7.13
CA LEU A 201 -10.10 7.29 8.59
C LEU A 201 -11.34 6.62 9.16
N VAL A 202 -12.54 6.91 8.65
CA VAL A 202 -13.76 6.23 9.12
C VAL A 202 -13.67 4.73 8.89
N HIS A 203 -13.29 4.30 7.68
CA HIS A 203 -13.14 2.88 7.37
C HIS A 203 -11.99 2.25 8.18
N ALA A 204 -10.87 2.95 8.37
CA ALA A 204 -9.74 2.47 9.16
C ALA A 204 -10.12 2.18 10.62
N LYS A 205 -10.84 3.10 11.27
CA LYS A 205 -11.27 2.92 12.67
C LYS A 205 -12.26 1.76 12.83
N GLN A 206 -13.20 1.63 11.89
CA GLN A 206 -14.16 0.52 11.86
C GLN A 206 -13.46 -0.82 11.70
N LEU A 207 -12.57 -0.95 10.72
CA LEU A 207 -11.86 -2.21 10.45
C LEU A 207 -10.90 -2.59 11.58
N PHE A 208 -10.25 -1.62 12.24
CA PHE A 208 -9.48 -1.91 13.44
C PHE A 208 -10.37 -2.42 14.58
N SER A 209 -11.52 -1.78 14.81
CA SER A 209 -12.49 -2.25 15.80
C SER A 209 -12.97 -3.66 15.50
N PHE A 210 -13.26 -3.96 14.22
CA PHE A 210 -13.64 -5.30 13.77
C PHE A 210 -12.53 -6.32 14.04
N ALA A 211 -11.30 -6.01 13.62
CA ALA A 211 -10.13 -6.87 13.78
C ALA A 211 -9.83 -7.21 15.25
N ASP A 212 -9.89 -6.22 16.15
CA ASP A 212 -9.57 -6.42 17.57
C ASP A 212 -10.69 -7.14 18.32
N THR A 213 -11.96 -6.88 17.95
CA THR A 213 -13.14 -7.45 18.63
C THR A 213 -13.36 -8.91 18.26
N PHE A 214 -13.19 -9.27 16.98
CA PHE A 214 -13.43 -10.62 16.47
C PHE A 214 -12.09 -11.20 16.01
N ARG A 215 -11.41 -11.90 16.93
CA ARG A 215 -10.04 -12.37 16.69
C ARG A 215 -10.00 -13.70 15.95
N GLY A 216 -9.18 -13.77 14.90
CA GLY A 216 -8.91 -14.98 14.12
C GLY A 216 -8.00 -14.70 12.94
N LEU A 217 -7.46 -15.75 12.32
CA LEU A 217 -6.65 -15.63 11.11
C LEU A 217 -7.57 -15.59 9.89
N TYR A 218 -7.29 -14.72 8.92
CA TYR A 218 -8.19 -14.57 7.77
C TYR A 218 -8.24 -15.82 6.88
N ASP A 219 -7.16 -16.58 6.84
CA ASP A 219 -6.99 -17.78 6.03
C ASP A 219 -7.61 -19.02 6.69
N ASP A 220 -7.96 -18.98 7.98
CA ASP A 220 -8.91 -19.93 8.58
C ASP A 220 -10.34 -19.68 8.05
N SER A 221 -10.69 -18.42 7.84
CA SER A 221 -11.99 -17.98 7.34
C SER A 221 -12.12 -18.09 5.81
N ILE A 222 -11.00 -18.01 5.10
CA ILE A 222 -10.88 -18.10 3.65
C ILE A 222 -9.83 -19.18 3.32
N PRO A 223 -10.17 -20.47 3.44
CA PRO A 223 -9.19 -21.55 3.35
C PRO A 223 -8.43 -21.63 2.01
N ASN A 224 -9.03 -21.15 0.92
CA ASN A 224 -8.34 -21.14 -0.37
C ASN A 224 -7.18 -20.13 -0.44
N ALA A 225 -7.05 -19.22 0.52
CA ALA A 225 -5.89 -18.33 0.64
C ALA A 225 -4.66 -19.03 1.25
N GLN A 226 -4.85 -20.13 1.99
CA GLN A 226 -3.77 -20.82 2.74
C GLN A 226 -2.66 -21.35 1.85
N ALA A 227 -2.95 -21.71 0.60
CA ALA A 227 -1.95 -22.18 -0.36
C ALA A 227 -1.09 -21.06 -0.98
N PHE A 228 -1.45 -19.79 -0.75
CA PHE A 228 -0.84 -18.64 -1.42
C PHE A 228 -0.26 -17.63 -0.41
N TYR A 229 -1.10 -17.19 0.53
CA TYR A 229 -0.78 -16.14 1.50
C TYR A 229 -1.17 -16.58 2.92
N THR A 230 -0.59 -17.67 3.41
CA THR A 230 -0.82 -18.15 4.79
C THR A 230 -0.43 -17.09 5.81
N SER A 231 -1.26 -16.90 6.83
CA SER A 231 -0.97 -15.98 7.92
C SER A 231 -0.11 -16.63 9.00
N SER A 232 0.94 -15.94 9.45
CA SER A 232 1.75 -16.36 10.61
C SER A 232 1.14 -15.94 11.96
N GLY A 233 0.13 -15.07 11.94
CA GLY A 233 -0.46 -14.46 13.12
C GLY A 233 -1.17 -13.16 12.79
N TYR A 234 -1.91 -12.61 13.77
CA TYR A 234 -2.56 -11.29 13.65
C TYR A 234 -2.08 -10.26 14.68
N SER A 235 -1.17 -10.67 15.58
CA SER A 235 -0.83 -9.89 16.77
C SER A 235 -0.06 -8.62 16.41
N ASP A 236 0.87 -8.74 15.47
CA ASP A 236 1.64 -7.64 14.93
C ASP A 236 0.80 -6.70 14.08
N GLU A 237 -0.19 -7.18 13.34
CA GLU A 237 -1.11 -6.34 12.56
C GLU A 237 -2.00 -5.49 13.45
N LEU A 238 -2.47 -6.02 14.58
CA LEU A 238 -3.22 -5.23 15.56
C LEU A 238 -2.35 -4.09 16.14
N LEU A 239 -1.10 -4.38 16.50
CA LEU A 239 -0.16 -3.35 16.96
C LEU A 239 0.16 -2.34 15.84
N TRP A 240 0.36 -2.83 14.62
CA TRP A 240 0.67 -2.04 13.43
C TRP A 240 -0.45 -1.08 13.06
N ALA A 241 -1.69 -1.56 12.99
CA ALA A 241 -2.88 -0.77 12.71
C ALA A 241 -3.12 0.29 13.79
N ALA A 242 -2.97 -0.06 15.06
CA ALA A 242 -3.07 0.89 16.16
C ALA A 242 -1.98 1.97 16.06
N ALA A 243 -0.72 1.61 15.75
CA ALA A 243 0.35 2.59 15.57
C ALA A 243 0.06 3.57 14.42
N TRP A 244 -0.45 3.09 13.28
CA TRP A 244 -0.88 3.95 12.17
C TRP A 244 -2.08 4.82 12.51
N LEU A 245 -3.08 4.28 13.20
CA LEU A 245 -4.23 5.05 13.67
C LEU A 245 -3.83 6.13 14.66
N TYR A 246 -2.92 5.85 15.59
CA TYR A 246 -2.35 6.88 16.46
C TYR A 246 -1.67 7.97 15.64
N ARG A 247 -0.83 7.59 14.67
CA ARG A 247 -0.14 8.55 13.81
C ARG A 247 -1.12 9.43 13.03
N ALA A 248 -2.20 8.85 12.52
CA ALA A 248 -3.17 9.53 11.67
C ALA A 248 -4.14 10.44 12.45
N THR A 249 -4.44 10.09 13.71
CA THR A 249 -5.50 10.75 14.50
C THR A 249 -4.98 11.53 15.70
N LYS A 250 -3.79 11.20 16.20
CA LYS A 250 -3.25 11.63 17.50
C LYS A 250 -4.14 11.26 18.69
N ASP A 251 -5.05 10.31 18.51
CA ASP A 251 -5.90 9.79 19.58
C ASP A 251 -5.11 8.84 20.49
N VAL A 252 -4.93 9.26 21.74
CA VAL A 252 -4.11 8.56 22.75
C VAL A 252 -4.63 7.14 23.02
N TYR A 253 -5.91 6.84 22.73
CA TYR A 253 -6.44 5.49 22.81
C TYR A 253 -5.56 4.48 22.05
N TYR A 254 -5.13 4.81 20.83
CA TYR A 254 -4.35 3.88 20.02
C TYR A 254 -2.91 3.71 20.50
N LEU A 255 -2.28 4.78 21.00
CA LEU A 255 -0.95 4.67 21.61
C LEU A 255 -1.02 3.82 22.89
N LYS A 256 -2.06 4.04 23.71
CA LYS A 256 -2.32 3.22 24.90
C LYS A 256 -2.55 1.75 24.51
N TYR A 257 -3.32 1.48 23.46
CA TYR A 257 -3.56 0.11 22.98
C TYR A 257 -2.24 -0.62 22.68
N VAL A 258 -1.35 0.01 21.91
CA VAL A 258 -0.03 -0.56 21.58
C VAL A 258 0.79 -0.82 22.84
N VAL A 259 0.80 0.13 23.78
CA VAL A 259 1.61 0.03 25.00
C VAL A 259 1.09 -1.03 25.96
N ASP A 260 -0.23 -1.08 26.18
CA ASP A 260 -0.86 -2.05 27.09
C ASP A 260 -0.74 -3.47 26.54
N ASN A 261 -0.76 -3.64 25.22
CA ASN A 261 -0.67 -4.95 24.56
C ASN A 261 0.74 -5.31 24.10
N ALA A 262 1.75 -4.51 24.45
CA ALA A 262 3.11 -4.65 23.93
C ALA A 262 3.74 -6.03 24.20
N VAL A 263 3.47 -6.61 25.37
CA VAL A 263 3.99 -7.93 25.76
C VAL A 263 3.08 -9.05 25.25
N SER A 264 1.77 -8.94 25.44
CA SER A 264 0.80 -9.98 25.10
C SER A 264 0.69 -10.25 23.60
N LEU A 265 0.82 -9.19 22.78
CA LEU A 265 0.88 -9.26 21.32
C LEU A 265 2.33 -9.30 20.80
N GLY A 266 3.32 -9.52 21.68
CA GLY A 266 4.70 -9.78 21.28
C GLY A 266 5.51 -8.59 20.74
N GLY A 267 4.93 -7.39 20.68
CA GLY A 267 5.58 -6.17 20.17
C GLY A 267 6.94 -5.84 20.81
N THR A 268 7.08 -6.04 22.12
CA THR A 268 8.35 -5.87 22.86
C THR A 268 9.03 -7.20 23.21
N GLY A 269 8.42 -8.34 22.88
CA GLY A 269 8.97 -9.67 23.11
C GLY A 269 9.82 -10.13 21.93
N TRP A 270 9.26 -10.09 20.72
CA TRP A 270 9.86 -10.65 19.52
C TRP A 270 10.97 -9.76 18.96
N ALA A 271 12.16 -10.35 18.83
CA ALA A 271 13.28 -9.78 18.11
C ALA A 271 13.33 -10.45 16.73
N VAL A 272 12.81 -9.76 15.71
CA VAL A 272 12.63 -10.32 14.36
C VAL A 272 13.72 -9.88 13.40
N LYS A 273 13.89 -10.62 12.31
CA LYS A 273 14.83 -10.32 11.21
C LYS A 273 14.12 -10.19 9.86
N GLU A 274 12.79 -10.15 9.89
CA GLU A 274 11.91 -10.08 8.73
C GLU A 274 10.95 -8.89 8.91
N PHE A 275 10.63 -8.24 7.79
CA PHE A 275 9.47 -7.37 7.66
C PHE A 275 8.82 -7.68 6.31
N SER A 276 7.52 -7.97 6.27
CA SER A 276 6.87 -8.47 5.06
C SER A 276 5.37 -8.22 5.09
N TRP A 277 4.69 -8.68 4.03
CA TRP A 277 3.22 -8.71 3.98
C TRP A 277 2.60 -9.57 5.07
N ASP A 278 3.38 -10.45 5.71
CA ASP A 278 2.98 -11.36 6.79
C ASP A 278 3.45 -10.84 8.16
N ASN A 279 4.71 -10.42 8.29
CA ASN A 279 5.28 -10.00 9.59
C ASN A 279 5.55 -8.49 9.68
N LYS A 280 4.90 -7.82 10.63
CA LYS A 280 4.91 -6.35 10.82
C LYS A 280 5.70 -5.92 12.06
N TYR A 281 6.29 -6.84 12.82
CA TYR A 281 6.98 -6.52 14.09
C TYR A 281 8.08 -5.47 13.92
N ALA A 282 9.00 -5.66 12.97
CA ALA A 282 10.08 -4.68 12.73
C ALA A 282 9.52 -3.30 12.32
N GLY A 283 8.46 -3.29 11.50
CA GLY A 283 7.77 -2.07 11.07
C GLY A 283 7.15 -1.32 12.25
N VAL A 284 6.37 -1.99 13.10
CA VAL A 284 5.75 -1.35 14.27
C VAL A 284 6.80 -0.89 15.28
N GLN A 285 7.87 -1.67 15.50
CA GLN A 285 8.98 -1.31 16.39
C GLN A 285 9.69 -0.03 15.93
N ILE A 286 9.99 0.10 14.64
CA ILE A 286 10.58 1.32 14.06
C ILE A 286 9.60 2.49 14.13
N LEU A 287 8.32 2.27 13.79
CA LEU A 287 7.30 3.33 13.78
C LEU A 287 7.08 3.93 15.18
N LEU A 288 7.05 3.10 16.22
CA LEU A 288 6.90 3.55 17.61
C LEU A 288 8.17 4.21 18.15
N THR A 289 9.33 3.80 17.66
CA THR A 289 10.60 4.48 17.99
C THR A 289 10.59 5.92 17.52
N LYS A 290 9.94 6.24 16.39
CA LYS A 290 9.76 7.64 15.98
C LYS A 290 9.05 8.47 17.05
N ILE A 291 7.99 7.95 17.68
CA ILE A 291 7.24 8.66 18.73
C ILE A 291 8.16 8.95 19.93
N LEU A 292 8.99 7.99 20.32
CA LEU A 292 9.99 8.15 21.37
C LEU A 292 11.01 9.24 21.01
N LEU A 293 11.57 9.17 19.81
CA LEU A 293 12.58 10.11 19.30
C LEU A 293 12.03 11.53 19.10
N ASP A 294 10.75 11.66 18.77
CA ASP A 294 10.05 12.94 18.66
C ASP A 294 9.78 13.58 20.04
N GLY A 295 9.99 12.85 21.15
CA GLY A 295 9.75 13.33 22.52
C GLY A 295 8.30 13.19 22.98
N ASP A 296 7.45 12.56 22.18
CA ASP A 296 6.00 12.44 22.39
C ASP A 296 5.63 11.21 23.25
N GLY A 297 6.61 10.56 23.88
CA GLY A 297 6.41 9.30 24.61
C GLY A 297 5.67 9.43 25.95
N GLY A 298 5.78 10.58 26.64
CA GLY A 298 5.12 10.82 27.94
C GLY A 298 5.31 9.68 28.94
N SER A 299 4.23 9.25 29.60
CA SER A 299 4.23 8.12 30.53
C SER A 299 4.52 6.77 29.87
N TYR A 300 4.46 6.67 28.54
CA TYR A 300 4.68 5.44 27.78
C TYR A 300 6.15 5.24 27.36
N THR A 301 7.01 6.22 27.65
CA THR A 301 8.45 6.18 27.35
C THR A 301 9.15 4.86 27.71
N PRO A 302 8.90 4.22 28.88
CA PRO A 302 9.54 2.95 29.22
C PRO A 302 9.24 1.83 28.22
N THR A 303 7.99 1.68 27.78
CA THR A 303 7.59 0.66 26.81
C THR A 303 8.11 1.00 25.41
N LEU A 304 8.08 2.28 25.02
CA LEU A 304 8.62 2.71 23.72
C LEU A 304 10.13 2.47 23.59
N LYS A 305 10.89 2.56 24.70
CA LYS A 305 12.31 2.15 24.73
C LYS A 305 12.50 0.65 24.47
N GLN A 306 11.56 -0.19 24.89
CA GLN A 306 11.61 -1.62 24.59
C GLN A 306 11.33 -1.88 23.11
N TYR A 307 10.38 -1.15 22.49
CA TYR A 307 10.17 -1.20 21.04
C TYR A 307 11.42 -0.75 20.28
N GLN A 308 12.07 0.34 20.73
CA GLN A 308 13.34 0.79 20.17
C GLN A 308 14.42 -0.29 20.24
N ALA A 309 14.56 -0.99 21.37
CA ALA A 309 15.53 -2.08 21.48
C ALA A 309 15.31 -3.20 20.44
N LYS A 310 14.06 -3.45 20.02
CA LYS A 310 13.75 -4.42 18.97
C LYS A 310 13.95 -3.86 17.56
N ALA A 311 13.65 -2.58 17.33
CA ALA A 311 14.02 -1.88 16.09
C ALA A 311 15.54 -1.88 15.87
N ASP A 312 16.30 -1.65 16.94
CA ASP A 312 17.77 -1.72 16.96
C ASP A 312 18.25 -3.13 16.64
N TYR A 313 17.64 -4.16 17.25
CA TYR A 313 17.96 -5.56 16.95
C TYR A 313 17.79 -5.89 15.46
N PHE A 314 16.64 -5.55 14.87
CA PHE A 314 16.38 -5.78 13.44
C PHE A 314 17.45 -5.10 12.57
N THR A 315 17.76 -3.85 12.89
CA THR A 315 18.74 -3.04 12.15
C THR A 315 20.15 -3.62 12.27
N CYS A 316 20.58 -3.98 13.49
CA CYS A 316 21.88 -4.61 13.73
C CYS A 316 21.97 -5.99 13.05
N ALA A 317 20.89 -6.77 13.04
CA ALA A 317 20.85 -8.07 12.37
C ALA A 317 21.00 -7.95 10.85
N CYS A 318 20.41 -6.92 10.23
CA CYS A 318 20.60 -6.62 8.82
C CYS A 318 22.06 -6.25 8.51
N LEU A 319 22.64 -5.37 9.33
CA LEU A 319 23.99 -4.84 9.18
C LEU A 319 25.11 -5.83 9.52
N GLN A 320 24.78 -7.08 9.83
CA GLN A 320 25.71 -8.11 10.27
C GLN A 320 26.46 -7.76 11.56
N LYS A 321 25.84 -6.97 12.45
CA LYS A 321 26.46 -6.46 13.69
C LYS A 321 25.80 -6.98 14.97
N ASN A 322 25.13 -8.12 14.90
CA ASN A 322 24.27 -8.64 15.97
C ASN A 322 24.86 -9.88 16.68
N ASN A 323 26.19 -9.96 16.85
CA ASN A 323 26.87 -11.07 17.55
C ASN A 323 26.50 -12.44 16.97
N GLY A 324 26.47 -12.55 15.64
CA GLY A 324 26.12 -13.78 14.94
C GLY A 324 24.62 -14.07 14.80
N TYR A 325 23.72 -13.30 15.44
CA TYR A 325 22.27 -13.40 15.27
C TYR A 325 21.78 -12.55 14.08
N ASN A 326 22.46 -12.66 12.95
CA ASN A 326 22.23 -11.84 11.77
C ASN A 326 21.20 -12.44 10.81
N VAL A 327 20.70 -11.63 9.88
CA VAL A 327 20.00 -12.16 8.69
C VAL A 327 21.02 -12.79 7.75
N VAL A 328 20.63 -13.81 6.98
CA VAL A 328 21.53 -14.41 5.99
C VAL A 328 21.73 -13.43 4.84
N LEU A 329 22.98 -13.32 4.36
CA LEU A 329 23.30 -12.64 3.12
C LEU A 329 23.77 -13.66 2.08
N THR A 330 23.42 -13.46 0.81
CA THR A 330 24.04 -14.17 -0.31
C THR A 330 25.52 -13.79 -0.43
N PRO A 331 26.36 -14.58 -1.12
CA PRO A 331 27.73 -14.17 -1.45
C PRO A 331 27.85 -12.77 -2.08
N GLY A 332 26.86 -12.35 -2.87
CA GLY A 332 26.75 -11.02 -3.47
C GLY A 332 26.24 -9.91 -2.53
N GLY A 333 25.90 -10.23 -1.27
CA GLY A 333 25.51 -9.27 -0.24
C GLY A 333 24.02 -8.92 -0.20
N LEU A 334 23.15 -9.71 -0.85
CA LEU A 334 21.70 -9.54 -0.79
C LEU A 334 21.14 -10.18 0.49
N ILE A 335 20.20 -9.50 1.16
CA ILE A 335 19.39 -10.11 2.23
C ILE A 335 18.63 -11.33 1.69
N TYR A 336 18.82 -12.48 2.32
CA TYR A 336 18.16 -13.74 1.96
C TYR A 336 17.35 -14.28 3.14
N VAL A 337 16.03 -14.25 3.03
CA VAL A 337 15.10 -14.69 4.09
C VAL A 337 14.42 -15.99 3.71
N ARG A 338 13.92 -16.10 2.47
CA ARG A 338 13.23 -17.29 1.97
C ARG A 338 13.67 -17.61 0.55
N GLU A 339 13.38 -18.82 0.09
CA GLU A 339 13.72 -19.26 -1.26
C GLU A 339 12.84 -18.63 -2.32
N TRP A 340 11.53 -18.59 -2.07
CA TRP A 340 10.55 -18.09 -3.04
C TRP A 340 10.39 -16.58 -2.91
N ASN A 341 10.53 -15.89 -4.04
CA ASN A 341 10.28 -14.47 -4.17
C ASN A 341 11.05 -13.61 -3.13
N ASN A 342 12.33 -13.94 -2.93
CA ASN A 342 13.13 -13.38 -1.84
C ASN A 342 13.26 -11.85 -1.88
N LEU A 343 13.27 -11.23 -3.07
CA LEU A 343 13.43 -9.79 -3.22
C LEU A 343 12.29 -8.98 -2.57
N GLN A 344 11.13 -9.57 -2.29
CA GLN A 344 10.10 -8.91 -1.49
C GLN A 344 10.57 -8.61 -0.05
N TYR A 345 11.36 -9.49 0.55
CA TYR A 345 11.90 -9.31 1.90
C TYR A 345 13.11 -8.36 1.91
N ALA A 346 13.96 -8.44 0.88
CA ALA A 346 15.10 -7.53 0.75
C ALA A 346 14.65 -6.08 0.52
N SER A 347 13.64 -5.87 -0.34
CA SER A 347 13.10 -4.53 -0.63
C SER A 347 12.39 -3.90 0.57
N SER A 348 11.58 -4.66 1.30
CA SER A 348 10.89 -4.19 2.51
C SER A 348 11.87 -3.87 3.64
N ALA A 349 12.88 -4.72 3.86
CA ALA A 349 13.94 -4.46 4.84
C ALA A 349 14.75 -3.22 4.47
N ALA A 350 15.17 -3.08 3.21
CA ALA A 350 15.91 -1.91 2.74
C ALA A 350 15.12 -0.61 2.92
N PHE A 351 13.81 -0.63 2.63
CA PHE A 351 12.93 0.51 2.90
C PHE A 351 12.88 0.87 4.41
N LEU A 352 12.70 -0.12 5.30
CA LEU A 352 12.68 0.12 6.74
C LEU A 352 14.00 0.67 7.27
N LEU A 353 15.12 0.16 6.78
CA LEU A 353 16.45 0.66 7.16
C LEU A 353 16.64 2.11 6.72
N ALA A 354 16.16 2.49 5.53
CA ALA A 354 16.17 3.88 5.08
C ALA A 354 15.28 4.77 5.97
N MET A 355 14.06 4.33 6.31
CA MET A 355 13.17 5.04 7.25
C MET A 355 13.84 5.25 8.61
N TYR A 356 14.42 4.18 9.16
CA TYR A 356 15.00 4.25 10.49
C TYR A 356 16.27 5.10 10.53
N SER A 357 17.08 5.04 9.49
CA SER A 357 18.20 5.96 9.30
C SER A 357 17.76 7.42 9.36
N ASP A 358 16.65 7.79 8.73
CA ASP A 358 16.14 9.16 8.78
C ASP A 358 15.66 9.54 10.17
N TYR A 359 14.92 8.66 10.85
CA TYR A 359 14.47 8.93 12.22
C TYR A 359 15.64 9.17 13.17
N LEU A 360 16.71 8.36 13.06
CA LEU A 360 17.93 8.53 13.85
C LEU A 360 18.66 9.82 13.46
N SER A 361 18.80 10.11 12.16
CA SER A 361 19.48 11.30 11.63
C SER A 361 18.82 12.60 12.09
N GLU A 362 17.50 12.69 12.01
CA GLU A 362 16.71 13.86 12.41
C GLU A 362 16.89 14.22 13.89
N ARG A 363 17.27 13.25 14.73
CA ARG A 363 17.51 13.43 16.17
C ARG A 363 18.98 13.29 16.57
N LYS A 364 19.89 13.17 15.61
CA LYS A 364 21.32 12.94 15.84
C LYS A 364 21.57 11.74 16.79
N ALA A 365 20.70 10.74 16.71
CA ALA A 365 20.81 9.52 17.49
C ALA A 365 21.81 8.57 16.83
N VAL A 366 22.50 7.78 17.64
CA VAL A 366 23.48 6.77 17.21
C VAL A 366 22.95 5.41 17.61
N LEU A 367 22.93 4.47 16.66
CA LEU A 367 22.54 3.09 16.92
C LEU A 367 23.68 2.36 17.65
N THR A 368 23.36 1.62 18.71
CA THR A 368 24.33 0.79 19.42
C THR A 368 24.04 -0.67 19.15
N CYS A 369 24.88 -1.30 18.32
CA CYS A 369 24.83 -2.73 18.06
C CYS A 369 25.80 -3.49 18.99
N PRO A 370 25.61 -4.81 19.17
CA PRO A 370 26.56 -5.65 19.90
C PRO A 370 28.01 -5.51 19.43
N GLU A 371 28.23 -5.33 18.13
CA GLU A 371 29.56 -5.19 17.52
C GLU A 371 30.05 -3.74 17.38
N GLY A 372 29.38 -2.79 18.06
CA GLY A 372 29.79 -1.40 18.17
C GLY A 372 28.75 -0.39 17.67
N GLN A 373 29.15 0.88 17.70
CA GLN A 373 28.29 1.97 17.26
C GLN A 373 28.14 2.00 15.73
N VAL A 374 26.94 2.35 15.29
CA VAL A 374 26.55 2.47 13.89
C VAL A 374 25.95 3.86 13.68
N GLN A 375 26.49 4.59 12.71
CA GLN A 375 25.92 5.89 12.33
C GLN A 375 24.71 5.69 11.44
N PRO A 376 23.72 6.61 11.46
CA PRO A 376 22.59 6.56 10.54
C PRO A 376 23.01 6.45 9.06
N SER A 377 24.13 7.07 8.67
CA SER A 377 24.70 6.95 7.33
C SER A 377 25.11 5.52 6.96
N ASP A 378 25.55 4.71 7.93
CA ASP A 378 25.92 3.31 7.69
C ASP A 378 24.66 2.47 7.44
N VAL A 379 23.60 2.73 8.20
CA VAL A 379 22.27 2.11 8.00
C VAL A 379 21.76 2.40 6.59
N LEU A 380 21.82 3.67 6.17
CA LEU A 380 21.39 4.10 4.84
C LEU A 380 22.28 3.54 3.73
N SER A 381 23.59 3.42 3.97
CA SER A 381 24.53 2.83 3.01
C SER A 381 24.23 1.35 2.75
N PHE A 382 23.83 0.61 3.78
CA PHE A 382 23.37 -0.76 3.60
C PHE A 382 22.01 -0.84 2.90
N ALA A 383 21.05 0.02 3.25
CA ALA A 383 19.78 0.10 2.49
C ALA A 383 20.03 0.38 1.00
N LYS A 384 20.96 1.28 0.69
CA LYS A 384 21.42 1.57 -0.67
C LYS A 384 22.07 0.35 -1.32
N SER A 385 22.85 -0.46 -0.62
CA SER A 385 23.48 -1.65 -1.21
C SER A 385 22.45 -2.67 -1.70
N GLN A 386 21.32 -2.81 -0.99
CA GLN A 386 20.21 -3.67 -1.42
C GLN A 386 19.51 -3.09 -2.67
N ALA A 387 19.27 -1.78 -2.71
CA ALA A 387 18.73 -1.11 -3.89
C ALA A 387 19.67 -1.24 -5.11
N ASP A 388 20.97 -1.02 -4.90
CA ASP A 388 21.99 -1.19 -5.94
C ASP A 388 22.01 -2.64 -6.44
N TYR A 389 21.92 -3.63 -5.55
CA TYR A 389 21.85 -5.04 -5.91
C TYR A 389 20.64 -5.30 -6.81
N ILE A 390 19.45 -4.81 -6.43
CA ILE A 390 18.21 -4.93 -7.23
C ILE A 390 18.38 -4.31 -8.61
N LEU A 391 19.10 -3.19 -8.72
CA LEU A 391 19.27 -2.45 -9.98
C LEU A 391 20.45 -2.92 -10.83
N GLY A 392 21.19 -3.95 -10.41
CA GLY A 392 22.20 -4.62 -11.22
C GLY A 392 23.60 -4.70 -10.62
N LYS A 393 23.84 -4.15 -9.43
CA LYS A 393 25.12 -4.31 -8.71
C LYS A 393 25.15 -5.66 -7.98
N ASN A 394 25.07 -6.74 -8.75
CA ASN A 394 25.06 -8.12 -8.27
C ASN A 394 25.97 -9.00 -9.14
N PRO A 395 26.30 -10.23 -8.71
CA PRO A 395 27.22 -11.11 -9.43
C PRO A 395 26.84 -11.42 -10.89
N LYS A 396 25.55 -11.34 -11.24
CA LYS A 396 25.05 -11.58 -12.61
C LYS A 396 25.00 -10.31 -13.45
N SER A 397 25.19 -9.13 -12.86
CA SER A 397 25.04 -7.82 -13.54
C SER A 397 23.69 -7.66 -14.25
N ILE A 398 22.61 -8.16 -13.62
CA ILE A 398 21.22 -8.11 -14.11
C ILE A 398 20.39 -7.22 -13.17
N SER A 399 19.63 -6.27 -13.71
CA SER A 399 18.58 -5.59 -12.94
C SER A 399 17.41 -6.54 -12.71
N TYR A 400 17.04 -6.78 -11.45
CA TYR A 400 15.83 -7.52 -11.09
C TYR A 400 14.56 -6.66 -11.11
N LEU A 401 14.70 -5.36 -11.39
CA LEU A 401 13.59 -4.47 -11.71
C LEU A 401 13.37 -4.50 -13.23
N VAL A 402 12.25 -5.08 -13.67
CA VAL A 402 11.97 -5.32 -15.09
C VAL A 402 11.92 -4.00 -15.87
N GLY A 403 12.60 -3.97 -17.02
CA GLY A 403 12.67 -2.81 -17.90
C GLY A 403 13.62 -1.71 -17.45
N TYR A 404 14.32 -1.86 -16.31
CA TYR A 404 15.34 -0.91 -15.86
C TYR A 404 16.75 -1.35 -16.30
N GLY A 405 17.56 -0.39 -16.76
CA GLY A 405 18.87 -0.66 -17.33
C GLY A 405 18.81 -1.40 -18.68
N GLN A 406 19.97 -1.92 -19.13
CA GLN A 406 20.09 -2.62 -20.41
C GLN A 406 19.93 -4.15 -20.28
N ASN A 407 20.07 -4.68 -19.07
CA ASN A 407 20.06 -6.12 -18.80
C ASN A 407 19.08 -6.40 -17.65
N TYR A 408 17.93 -6.99 -17.97
CA TYR A 408 16.85 -7.32 -17.04
C TYR A 408 16.09 -8.58 -17.53
N PRO A 409 15.37 -9.30 -16.65
CA PRO A 409 14.57 -10.47 -17.01
C PRO A 409 13.53 -10.15 -18.10
N ILE A 410 13.48 -10.94 -19.16
CA ILE A 410 12.53 -10.78 -20.27
C ILE A 410 11.52 -11.94 -20.36
N HIS A 411 11.66 -12.99 -19.54
CA HIS A 411 10.75 -14.13 -19.44
C HIS A 411 10.06 -14.16 -18.07
N VAL A 412 9.39 -13.06 -17.71
CA VAL A 412 8.74 -12.88 -16.41
C VAL A 412 7.48 -13.74 -16.30
N HIS A 413 7.26 -14.42 -15.16
CA HIS A 413 6.04 -15.17 -14.84
C HIS A 413 4.86 -14.22 -14.62
N HIS A 414 4.29 -13.69 -15.70
CA HIS A 414 3.17 -12.76 -15.64
C HIS A 414 2.26 -12.87 -16.87
N ARG A 415 0.99 -13.23 -16.67
CA ARG A 415 0.01 -13.52 -17.74
C ARG A 415 -0.12 -12.37 -18.73
N GLY A 416 -0.47 -11.17 -18.25
CA GLY A 416 -0.61 -9.99 -19.11
C GLY A 416 0.70 -9.53 -19.79
N ALA A 417 1.87 -9.93 -19.26
CA ALA A 417 3.16 -9.57 -19.85
C ALA A 417 3.51 -10.53 -20.99
N SER A 418 3.25 -11.82 -20.77
CA SER A 418 3.59 -12.92 -21.66
C SER A 418 2.65 -13.09 -22.86
N ILE A 419 1.41 -12.58 -22.78
CA ILE A 419 0.41 -12.72 -23.84
C ILE A 419 0.29 -11.41 -24.63
N ALA A 420 0.21 -11.48 -25.97
CA ALA A 420 0.00 -10.29 -26.80
C ALA A 420 -1.28 -9.54 -26.38
N PRO A 421 -1.25 -8.20 -26.31
CA PRO A 421 -2.35 -7.43 -25.76
C PRO A 421 -3.59 -7.49 -26.65
N VAL A 422 -4.77 -7.28 -26.07
CA VAL A 422 -6.05 -7.33 -26.79
C VAL A 422 -6.12 -6.36 -27.98
N SER A 423 -5.38 -5.24 -27.92
CA SER A 423 -5.29 -4.27 -29.02
C SER A 423 -4.54 -4.80 -30.26
N VAL A 424 -3.70 -5.83 -30.08
CA VAL A 424 -2.91 -6.46 -31.16
C VAL A 424 -3.51 -7.80 -31.56
N LEU A 425 -3.86 -8.64 -30.58
CA LEU A 425 -4.52 -9.93 -30.80
C LEU A 425 -5.96 -9.85 -30.29
N HIS A 426 -6.91 -9.63 -31.20
CA HIS A 426 -8.30 -9.32 -30.85
C HIS A 426 -9.12 -10.56 -30.45
N SER A 427 -8.71 -11.75 -30.89
CA SER A 427 -9.32 -13.02 -30.45
C SER A 427 -8.94 -13.30 -28.99
N ALA A 428 -9.90 -13.81 -28.22
CA ALA A 428 -9.64 -14.24 -26.84
C ALA A 428 -8.56 -15.32 -26.79
N VAL A 429 -7.70 -15.28 -25.77
CA VAL A 429 -6.74 -16.37 -25.47
C VAL A 429 -7.35 -17.19 -24.35
N THR A 430 -7.77 -18.42 -24.68
CA THR A 430 -8.48 -19.27 -23.72
C THR A 430 -7.54 -19.88 -22.68
N CYS A 431 -8.10 -20.26 -21.52
CA CYS A 431 -7.39 -20.84 -20.36
C CYS A 431 -6.21 -21.79 -20.71
N ILE A 432 -6.47 -22.87 -21.45
CA ILE A 432 -5.47 -23.89 -21.79
C ILE A 432 -4.62 -23.49 -22.99
N GLU A 433 -5.22 -22.84 -23.99
CA GLU A 433 -4.49 -22.32 -25.16
C GLU A 433 -3.39 -21.35 -24.73
N GLY A 434 -3.64 -20.57 -23.68
CA GLY A 434 -2.67 -19.74 -22.99
C GLY A 434 -1.38 -20.45 -22.61
N PHE A 435 -1.50 -21.63 -22.01
CA PHE A 435 -0.34 -22.44 -21.61
C PHE A 435 0.42 -22.99 -22.81
N GLU A 436 -0.29 -23.56 -23.76
CA GLU A 436 0.30 -24.17 -24.96
C GLU A 436 0.95 -23.12 -25.86
N THR A 437 0.32 -21.96 -25.97
CA THR A 437 0.69 -20.95 -26.96
C THR A 437 1.58 -19.88 -26.39
N TRP A 438 1.46 -19.46 -25.12
CA TRP A 438 2.16 -18.28 -24.59
C TRP A 438 3.08 -18.59 -23.42
N TYR A 439 2.65 -19.41 -22.46
CA TYR A 439 3.43 -19.71 -21.27
C TYR A 439 4.78 -20.36 -21.57
N ARG A 440 4.82 -21.33 -22.49
CA ARG A 440 6.05 -22.08 -22.83
C ARG A 440 6.85 -21.48 -23.97
N ARG A 441 6.51 -20.27 -24.46
CA ARG A 441 7.22 -19.67 -25.58
C ARG A 441 8.67 -19.32 -25.19
N PRO A 442 9.66 -19.68 -26.03
CA PRO A 442 11.06 -19.32 -25.79
C PRO A 442 11.33 -17.83 -26.10
N GLN A 443 10.39 -17.13 -26.72
CA GLN A 443 10.52 -15.70 -26.95
C GLN A 443 10.26 -14.91 -25.67
N ALA A 444 10.88 -13.73 -25.62
CA ALA A 444 10.62 -12.72 -24.61
C ALA A 444 9.12 -12.38 -24.51
N ASN A 445 8.70 -11.94 -23.34
CA ASN A 445 7.35 -11.43 -23.10
C ASN A 445 7.06 -10.25 -24.07
N PRO A 446 5.94 -10.29 -24.83
CA PRO A 446 5.61 -9.24 -25.79
C PRO A 446 5.32 -7.89 -25.15
N ASN A 447 4.92 -7.85 -23.87
CA ASN A 447 4.73 -6.63 -23.11
C ASN A 447 5.75 -6.54 -21.98
N ILE A 448 6.51 -5.45 -21.94
CA ILE A 448 7.42 -5.17 -20.84
C ILE A 448 6.61 -4.68 -19.64
N ILE A 449 6.67 -5.42 -18.53
CA ILE A 449 6.07 -5.05 -17.25
C ILE A 449 7.02 -4.15 -16.46
N TYR A 450 7.20 -2.93 -16.94
CA TYR A 450 8.12 -1.95 -16.35
C TYR A 450 7.92 -1.84 -14.83
N GLY A 451 9.02 -1.97 -14.08
CA GLY A 451 9.05 -1.77 -12.63
C GLY A 451 8.57 -2.95 -11.81
N GLY A 452 8.17 -4.07 -12.42
CA GLY A 452 7.91 -5.30 -11.67
C GLY A 452 9.20 -5.81 -11.06
N LEU A 453 9.25 -5.90 -9.72
CA LEU A 453 10.36 -6.53 -9.01
C LEU A 453 10.14 -8.04 -9.00
N VAL A 454 10.93 -8.79 -9.77
CA VAL A 454 10.84 -10.26 -9.78
C VAL A 454 11.34 -10.87 -8.46
N GLY A 455 11.09 -12.15 -8.25
CA GLY A 455 11.54 -12.89 -7.07
C GLY A 455 13.05 -12.86 -6.81
N GLY A 456 13.84 -12.82 -7.87
CA GLY A 456 15.29 -12.63 -7.81
C GLY A 456 16.07 -13.94 -7.61
N PRO A 457 17.34 -13.84 -7.22
CA PRO A 457 18.25 -14.98 -7.26
C PRO A 457 18.08 -15.91 -6.06
N SER A 458 18.64 -17.11 -6.20
CA SER A 458 18.82 -18.08 -5.12
C SER A 458 19.81 -17.58 -4.06
N LYS A 459 19.97 -18.35 -2.97
CA LYS A 459 20.93 -18.07 -1.90
C LYS A 459 22.40 -17.96 -2.36
N THR A 460 22.73 -18.46 -3.55
CA THR A 460 24.07 -18.43 -4.16
C THR A 460 24.21 -17.36 -5.27
N ASP A 461 23.26 -16.42 -5.34
CA ASP A 461 23.19 -15.39 -6.39
C ASP A 461 22.91 -15.96 -7.81
N ASP A 462 22.40 -17.19 -7.91
CA ASP A 462 22.02 -17.80 -9.18
C ASP A 462 20.60 -17.42 -9.59
N PHE A 463 20.42 -17.05 -10.86
CA PHE A 463 19.15 -16.62 -11.42
C PHE A 463 18.92 -17.25 -12.79
N SER A 464 17.72 -17.76 -13.02
CA SER A 464 17.26 -18.31 -14.30
C SER A 464 16.07 -17.48 -14.81
N ASP A 465 16.28 -16.74 -15.90
CA ASP A 465 15.23 -15.98 -16.60
C ASP A 465 14.33 -16.92 -17.41
N ASP A 466 13.47 -17.65 -16.70
CA ASP A 466 12.51 -18.60 -17.25
C ASP A 466 11.11 -18.26 -16.71
N ARG A 467 10.14 -18.14 -17.63
CA ARG A 467 8.74 -17.85 -17.30
C ARG A 467 8.11 -18.91 -16.42
N SER A 468 8.59 -20.15 -16.49
CA SER A 468 8.10 -21.23 -15.66
C SER A 468 8.69 -21.25 -14.25
N ASN A 469 9.77 -20.50 -14.02
CA ASN A 469 10.43 -20.36 -12.72
C ASN A 469 9.78 -19.23 -11.90
N TYR A 470 8.52 -19.41 -11.52
CA TYR A 470 7.73 -18.42 -10.78
C TYR A 470 8.42 -17.97 -9.48
N GLU A 471 9.19 -18.84 -8.83
CA GLU A 471 9.92 -18.51 -7.59
C GLU A 471 10.91 -17.34 -7.77
N GLN A 472 11.52 -17.23 -8.96
CA GLN A 472 12.51 -16.21 -9.27
C GLN A 472 11.98 -15.13 -10.21
N THR A 473 11.06 -15.44 -11.11
CA THR A 473 10.64 -14.54 -12.20
C THR A 473 9.26 -13.93 -12.01
N GLU A 474 8.55 -14.22 -10.92
CA GLU A 474 7.25 -13.61 -10.63
C GLU A 474 7.39 -12.24 -9.94
N PRO A 475 6.77 -11.17 -10.47
CA PRO A 475 6.72 -9.88 -9.79
C PRO A 475 5.47 -9.75 -8.93
N THR A 476 5.60 -9.11 -7.76
CA THR A 476 4.47 -8.92 -6.82
C THR A 476 4.28 -7.46 -6.39
N LEU A 477 3.05 -7.13 -5.99
CA LEU A 477 2.75 -5.87 -5.31
C LEU A 477 3.60 -5.68 -4.05
N SER A 478 3.69 -6.73 -3.21
CA SER A 478 4.36 -6.71 -1.90
C SER A 478 5.85 -6.39 -2.02
N GLY A 479 6.54 -6.91 -3.03
CA GLY A 479 7.95 -6.61 -3.27
C GLY A 479 8.18 -5.26 -3.95
N SER A 480 7.24 -4.81 -4.78
CA SER A 480 7.41 -3.57 -5.54
C SER A 480 7.04 -2.32 -4.73
N ALA A 481 6.08 -2.40 -3.79
CA ALA A 481 5.61 -1.25 -3.04
C ALA A 481 6.68 -0.52 -2.20
N PRO A 482 7.56 -1.21 -1.44
CA PRO A 482 8.59 -0.55 -0.63
C PRO A 482 9.61 0.23 -1.48
N LEU A 483 9.81 -0.17 -2.74
CA LEU A 483 10.79 0.45 -3.63
C LEU A 483 10.44 1.90 -3.98
N VAL A 484 9.17 2.28 -4.00
CA VAL A 484 8.76 3.66 -4.31
C VAL A 484 9.39 4.64 -3.33
N GLY A 485 9.31 4.37 -2.03
CA GLY A 485 9.93 5.19 -1.01
C GLY A 485 11.46 5.08 -1.01
N LEU A 486 11.99 3.86 -1.11
CA LEU A 486 13.43 3.62 -1.09
C LEU A 486 14.15 4.35 -2.23
N PHE A 487 13.69 4.18 -3.47
CA PHE A 487 14.29 4.84 -4.63
C PHE A 487 14.13 6.37 -4.56
N CYS A 488 12.98 6.86 -4.10
CA CYS A 488 12.78 8.29 -3.91
C CYS A 488 13.79 8.89 -2.92
N LYS A 489 14.01 8.22 -1.78
CA LYS A 489 15.01 8.62 -0.80
C LYS A 489 16.41 8.63 -1.39
N LEU A 490 16.83 7.56 -2.05
CA LEU A 490 18.16 7.46 -2.62
C LEU A 490 18.39 8.48 -3.74
N GLN A 491 17.37 8.76 -4.56
CA GLN A 491 17.44 9.81 -5.58
C GLN A 491 17.67 11.20 -4.97
N SER A 492 17.15 11.46 -3.77
CA SER A 492 17.32 12.74 -3.08
C SER A 492 18.79 13.02 -2.67
N LEU A 493 19.61 11.97 -2.57
CA LEU A 493 21.03 12.03 -2.18
C LEU A 493 21.96 12.21 -3.39
N SER A 494 21.50 11.86 -4.59
CA SER A 494 22.28 12.02 -5.82
C SER A 494 22.50 13.52 -6.11
N PRO A 495 23.74 13.96 -6.44
CA PRO A 495 24.00 15.32 -6.91
C PRO A 495 23.08 15.60 -8.10
N ALA A 496 22.51 16.80 -8.16
CA ALA A 496 21.45 17.17 -9.10
C ALA A 496 21.87 17.01 -10.59
N SER A 497 21.86 15.80 -11.12
CA SER A 497 21.82 15.51 -12.55
C SER A 497 20.35 15.50 -12.97
N TYR A 498 19.70 16.67 -12.87
CA TYR A 498 18.36 16.88 -13.41
C TYR A 498 18.42 17.92 -14.53
N HIS A 499 19.14 17.58 -15.60
CA HIS A 499 18.77 18.03 -16.94
C HIS A 499 18.07 16.86 -17.62
N ARG A 500 16.76 16.75 -17.40
CA ARG A 500 15.93 15.85 -18.19
C ARG A 500 15.81 16.45 -19.59
N THR A 501 16.54 15.90 -20.57
CA THR A 501 16.13 16.03 -21.97
C THR A 501 14.83 15.23 -22.10
N PRO A 502 13.71 15.84 -22.51
CA PRO A 502 12.47 15.11 -22.74
C PRO A 502 12.72 14.08 -23.85
N THR A 503 12.41 12.81 -23.59
CA THR A 503 11.99 11.92 -24.67
C THR A 503 10.81 12.58 -25.39
N PRO A 504 10.75 12.57 -26.74
CA PRO A 504 9.73 13.32 -27.47
C PRO A 504 8.36 12.66 -27.27
N TYR A 505 7.69 13.05 -26.19
CA TYR A 505 6.24 13.00 -26.10
C TYR A 505 5.73 14.37 -26.51
N GLN A 506 4.98 14.42 -27.61
CA GLN A 506 4.25 15.62 -28.01
C GLN A 506 3.40 16.09 -26.84
N LYS A 507 3.77 17.25 -26.30
CA LYS A 507 3.01 18.02 -25.32
C LYS A 507 1.66 18.37 -25.95
N PRO A 508 0.50 17.88 -25.46
CA PRO A 508 -0.75 18.55 -25.75
C PRO A 508 -0.73 19.91 -25.04
N PRO A 509 -1.16 21.01 -25.68
CA PRO A 509 -1.15 22.30 -25.04
C PRO A 509 -2.32 22.39 -24.07
N VAL A 510 -2.08 22.40 -22.75
CA VAL A 510 -2.96 23.15 -21.84
C VAL A 510 -2.16 23.72 -20.68
N SER A 511 -2.01 25.05 -20.72
CA SER A 511 -1.68 25.91 -19.58
C SER A 511 -2.79 25.83 -18.52
N TYR A 512 -2.44 25.50 -17.29
CA TYR A 512 -3.27 25.89 -16.15
C TYR A 512 -3.08 27.39 -15.92
N HIS A 513 -3.82 28.21 -16.65
CA HIS A 513 -4.21 29.53 -16.17
C HIS A 513 -5.45 29.32 -15.29
N PRO A 514 -5.42 29.69 -14.00
CA PRO A 514 -6.65 29.86 -13.25
C PRO A 514 -7.42 31.00 -13.91
N GLN A 515 -8.40 30.67 -14.76
CA GLN A 515 -9.37 31.68 -15.15
C GLN A 515 -10.22 32.04 -13.93
N PRO A 516 -10.49 33.33 -13.71
CA PRO A 516 -11.30 33.78 -12.59
C PRO A 516 -12.67 33.11 -12.67
N ALA A 517 -13.18 32.71 -11.51
CA ALA A 517 -14.51 32.15 -11.36
C ALA A 517 -15.52 32.99 -12.14
N SER A 518 -16.06 32.41 -13.22
CA SER A 518 -17.26 32.95 -13.85
C SER A 518 -18.39 32.86 -12.80
N PRO A 519 -19.28 33.86 -12.73
CA PRO A 519 -20.15 34.05 -11.59
C PRO A 519 -20.98 32.79 -11.37
N TYR A 520 -20.97 32.33 -10.12
CA TYR A 520 -21.94 31.38 -9.61
C TYR A 520 -23.32 31.72 -10.16
N HIS A 521 -23.81 30.93 -11.13
CA HIS A 521 -25.23 30.70 -11.20
C HIS A 521 -25.58 29.99 -9.90
N LYS A 522 -26.15 30.75 -8.97
CA LYS A 522 -26.97 30.20 -7.88
C LYS A 522 -27.88 29.17 -8.53
N ALA A 523 -27.57 27.89 -8.36
CA ALA A 523 -28.58 26.87 -8.48
C ALA A 523 -29.71 27.29 -7.53
N PRO A 524 -30.96 27.29 -7.99
CA PRO A 524 -32.07 27.74 -7.17
C PRO A 524 -32.01 26.94 -5.87
N GLU A 525 -32.10 27.65 -4.75
CA GLU A 525 -32.43 27.03 -3.47
C GLU A 525 -33.63 26.13 -3.75
N SER A 526 -33.40 24.81 -3.80
CA SER A 526 -34.51 23.89 -3.72
C SER A 526 -35.04 24.10 -2.31
N SER A 527 -36.13 24.88 -2.25
CA SER A 527 -36.92 25.11 -1.06
C SER A 527 -37.48 23.76 -0.64
N ASN A 528 -36.66 22.99 0.07
CA ASN A 528 -37.08 21.78 0.73
C ASN A 528 -38.01 22.24 1.88
N PRO A 529 -39.32 21.90 1.87
CA PRO A 529 -40.29 22.49 2.80
C PRO A 529 -40.09 22.11 4.28
N TYR A 530 -39.04 21.36 4.62
CA TYR A 530 -38.86 20.75 5.94
C TYR A 530 -37.65 21.25 6.74
N ASN A 531 -36.96 22.31 6.29
CA ASN A 531 -36.02 23.08 7.13
C ASN A 531 -36.75 24.14 7.96
N LYS A 532 -37.75 23.73 8.77
CA LYS A 532 -38.30 24.55 9.84
C LYS A 532 -38.11 23.86 11.19
N ALA A 533 -36.90 24.01 11.72
CA ALA A 533 -36.68 24.17 13.14
C ALA A 533 -35.55 25.21 13.32
N PRO A 534 -35.86 26.45 13.74
CA PRO A 534 -34.83 27.42 14.09
C PRO A 534 -34.25 27.05 15.46
N GLY A 535 -32.94 26.78 15.55
CA GLY A 535 -32.21 26.77 16.82
C GLY A 535 -31.86 25.43 17.47
N GLY A 536 -31.94 24.30 16.76
CA GLY A 536 -31.45 23.01 17.30
C GLY A 536 -29.92 23.00 17.56
N PRO A 537 -29.42 22.24 18.56
CA PRO A 537 -27.99 22.20 18.88
C PRO A 537 -27.14 21.51 17.81
N ILE A 538 -27.77 20.89 16.81
CA ILE A 538 -27.10 20.17 15.73
C ILE A 538 -27.61 20.67 14.38
N LYS A 539 -26.67 20.91 13.46
CA LYS A 539 -26.93 21.28 12.07
C LYS A 539 -26.47 20.16 11.14
N PHE A 540 -27.32 19.78 10.18
CA PHE A 540 -26.95 18.85 9.11
C PHE A 540 -26.58 19.60 7.83
N LEU A 541 -25.42 19.30 7.26
CA LEU A 541 -25.03 19.77 5.92
C LEU A 541 -24.97 18.57 4.97
N HIS A 542 -25.85 18.57 3.98
CA HIS A 542 -25.94 17.49 2.99
C HIS A 542 -25.24 17.91 1.69
N SER A 543 -24.47 17.00 1.11
CA SER A 543 -23.83 17.19 -0.19
C SER A 543 -23.71 15.86 -0.95
N ILE A 544 -23.72 15.91 -2.27
CA ILE A 544 -23.39 14.76 -3.12
C ILE A 544 -21.90 14.88 -3.46
N ILE A 545 -21.12 13.85 -3.15
CA ILE A 545 -19.66 13.82 -3.34
C ILE A 545 -19.20 12.91 -4.47
N SER A 546 -20.07 12.04 -4.97
CA SER A 546 -19.82 11.22 -6.16
C SER A 546 -21.14 10.76 -6.77
N THR A 547 -21.16 10.56 -8.08
CA THR A 547 -22.30 10.03 -8.84
C THR A 547 -21.79 9.04 -9.89
N TRP A 548 -22.44 7.89 -10.04
CA TRP A 548 -22.14 6.93 -11.11
C TRP A 548 -23.40 6.17 -11.54
N THR A 549 -23.38 5.61 -12.74
CA THR A 549 -24.52 4.86 -13.28
C THR A 549 -24.14 3.40 -13.48
N ILE A 550 -25.02 2.48 -13.07
CA ILE A 550 -24.93 1.04 -13.34
C ILE A 550 -26.24 0.62 -14.02
N GLY A 551 -26.17 0.24 -15.30
CA GLY A 551 -27.36 -0.05 -16.09
C GLY A 551 -28.27 1.20 -16.20
N PRO A 552 -29.58 1.10 -15.90
CA PRO A 552 -30.50 2.24 -15.92
C PRO A 552 -30.48 3.07 -14.62
N THR A 553 -29.74 2.66 -13.60
CA THR A 553 -29.81 3.27 -12.26
C THR A 553 -28.60 4.17 -12.00
N THR A 554 -28.87 5.43 -11.67
CA THR A 554 -27.86 6.36 -11.16
C THR A 554 -27.79 6.29 -9.63
N TYR A 555 -26.59 6.06 -9.11
CA TYR A 555 -26.25 6.02 -7.70
C TYR A 555 -25.54 7.31 -7.29
N TYR A 556 -25.88 7.78 -6.09
CA TYR A 556 -25.30 8.97 -5.50
C TYR A 556 -24.61 8.59 -4.19
N LYS A 557 -23.36 9.05 -4.01
CA LYS A 557 -22.69 9.03 -2.71
C LYS A 557 -22.95 10.35 -2.00
N HIS A 558 -23.78 10.28 -0.97
CA HIS A 558 -24.11 11.42 -0.13
C HIS A 558 -23.12 11.52 1.03
N LYS A 559 -22.73 12.75 1.35
CA LYS A 559 -21.99 13.13 2.55
C LYS A 559 -22.89 13.98 3.43
N VAL A 560 -23.04 13.58 4.68
CA VAL A 560 -23.78 14.32 5.70
C VAL A 560 -22.81 14.74 6.79
N VAL A 561 -22.69 16.04 7.01
CA VAL A 561 -21.96 16.62 8.13
C VAL A 561 -22.94 16.90 9.25
N VAL A 562 -22.71 16.30 10.41
CA VAL A 562 -23.42 16.53 11.67
C VAL A 562 -22.57 17.48 12.50
N LYS A 563 -22.96 18.74 12.56
CA LYS A 563 -22.21 19.78 13.28
C LYS A 563 -22.89 20.12 14.60
N ASN A 564 -22.16 20.04 15.70
CA ASN A 564 -22.63 20.61 16.97
C ASN A 564 -22.49 22.14 16.92
N THR A 565 -23.63 22.83 16.82
CA THR A 565 -23.71 24.30 16.81
C THR A 565 -24.02 24.90 18.18
N SER A 566 -24.12 24.06 19.21
CA SER A 566 -24.31 24.50 20.60
C SER A 566 -22.98 24.82 21.28
N GLN A 567 -23.06 25.50 22.42
CA GLN A 567 -21.91 25.78 23.30
C GLN A 567 -21.64 24.63 24.28
N LYS A 568 -22.37 23.50 24.19
CA LYS A 568 -22.26 22.36 25.10
C LYS A 568 -21.83 21.09 24.35
N PRO A 569 -21.06 20.18 24.98
CA PRO A 569 -20.85 18.85 24.42
C PRO A 569 -22.19 18.12 24.29
N ILE A 570 -22.33 17.30 23.25
CA ILE A 570 -23.50 16.44 23.04
C ILE A 570 -23.07 15.00 23.19
N THR A 571 -23.77 14.24 24.02
CA THR A 571 -23.56 12.79 24.21
C THR A 571 -24.79 12.00 23.78
N ASP A 572 -24.63 10.69 23.59
CA ASP A 572 -25.70 9.74 23.27
C ASP A 572 -26.59 10.18 22.10
N LEU A 573 -25.98 10.82 21.09
CA LEU A 573 -26.68 11.31 19.92
C LEU A 573 -27.19 10.13 19.09
N LYS A 574 -28.52 10.02 19.01
CA LYS A 574 -29.22 9.10 18.11
C LYS A 574 -29.86 9.88 16.97
N LEU A 575 -29.66 9.37 15.76
CA LEU A 575 -30.16 9.87 14.50
C LEU A 575 -31.17 8.89 13.92
N THR A 576 -32.22 9.41 13.29
CA THR A 576 -33.09 8.61 12.43
C THR A 576 -32.72 8.88 10.98
N VAL A 577 -32.49 7.83 10.19
CA VAL A 577 -32.22 7.90 8.74
C VAL A 577 -33.34 7.16 8.00
N GLU A 578 -34.34 7.90 7.53
CA GLU A 578 -35.49 7.35 6.80
C GLU A 578 -35.22 7.30 5.30
N ASN A 579 -35.88 6.38 4.59
CA ASN A 579 -35.72 6.17 3.14
C ASN A 579 -34.27 5.85 2.71
N LEU A 580 -33.48 5.26 3.61
CA LEU A 580 -32.17 4.70 3.29
C LEU A 580 -32.39 3.36 2.57
N SER A 581 -31.98 3.27 1.31
CA SER A 581 -32.11 2.05 0.49
C SER A 581 -30.77 1.38 0.17
N GLY A 582 -29.65 2.02 0.54
CA GLY A 582 -28.31 1.45 0.36
C GLY A 582 -27.44 1.56 1.60
N SER A 583 -26.14 1.31 1.43
CA SER A 583 -25.20 1.24 2.55
C SER A 583 -24.88 2.61 3.14
N LEU A 584 -24.75 2.66 4.47
CA LEU A 584 -24.37 3.82 5.26
C LEU A 584 -23.08 3.51 6.04
N TRP A 585 -22.16 4.47 6.08
CA TRP A 585 -20.88 4.40 6.80
C TRP A 585 -20.69 5.64 7.67
N GLY A 586 -20.01 5.49 8.82
CA GLY A 586 -19.73 6.59 9.75
C GLY A 586 -20.74 6.74 10.89
N LEU A 587 -21.74 5.87 10.99
CA LEU A 587 -22.63 5.70 12.15
C LEU A 587 -22.76 4.22 12.52
N SER A 588 -23.13 3.93 13.77
CA SER A 588 -23.45 2.59 14.25
C SER A 588 -24.97 2.35 14.21
N PRO A 589 -25.47 1.23 13.69
CA PRO A 589 -26.90 0.92 13.75
C PRO A 589 -27.34 0.57 15.19
N CYS A 590 -28.50 1.06 15.61
CA CYS A 590 -29.15 0.68 16.88
C CYS A 590 -30.16 -0.47 16.65
N PRO A 591 -30.62 -1.17 17.71
CA PRO A 591 -31.69 -2.17 17.60
C PRO A 591 -33.02 -1.62 17.05
N GLU A 592 -33.26 -0.32 17.26
CA GLU A 592 -34.46 0.37 16.78
C GLU A 592 -34.33 0.65 15.28
N LYS A 593 -35.38 0.33 14.51
CA LYS A 593 -35.39 0.50 13.05
C LYS A 593 -35.03 1.93 12.64
N ASN A 594 -34.21 2.04 11.58
CA ASN A 594 -33.71 3.31 11.01
C ASN A 594 -32.99 4.22 12.01
N THR A 595 -32.60 3.70 13.18
CA THR A 595 -31.95 4.49 14.22
C THR A 595 -30.46 4.17 14.23
N TYR A 596 -29.66 5.21 14.27
CA TYR A 596 -28.21 5.13 14.24
C TYR A 596 -27.63 6.01 15.34
N GLU A 597 -26.52 5.59 15.93
CA GLU A 597 -25.78 6.35 16.93
C GLU A 597 -24.37 6.66 16.44
N LEU A 598 -23.67 7.49 17.20
CA LEU A 598 -22.26 7.76 16.94
C LEU A 598 -21.45 6.45 17.05
N PRO A 599 -20.40 6.28 16.24
CA PRO A 599 -19.53 5.12 16.39
C PRO A 599 -18.95 5.01 17.80
N GLN A 600 -18.67 3.80 18.30
CA GLN A 600 -18.29 3.58 19.71
C GLN A 600 -17.04 4.37 20.17
N TRP A 601 -16.15 4.75 19.24
CA TRP A 601 -14.98 5.59 19.52
C TRP A 601 -15.28 7.11 19.55
N ILE A 602 -16.52 7.54 19.29
CA ILE A 602 -16.98 8.93 19.34
C ILE A 602 -18.14 9.01 20.33
N LYS A 603 -17.82 9.15 21.62
CA LYS A 603 -18.83 9.24 22.69
C LYS A 603 -19.37 10.66 22.92
N ILE A 604 -18.61 11.67 22.49
CA ILE A 604 -18.91 13.08 22.74
C ILE A 604 -18.69 13.87 21.44
N LEU A 605 -19.69 14.65 21.03
CA LEU A 605 -19.57 15.64 19.97
C LEU A 605 -19.36 17.03 20.61
N SER A 606 -18.10 17.49 20.68
CA SER A 606 -17.73 18.78 21.30
C SER A 606 -18.35 20.00 20.60
N PRO A 607 -18.50 21.15 21.28
CA PRO A 607 -18.94 22.41 20.67
C PRO A 607 -18.14 22.74 19.40
N GLY A 608 -18.83 23.06 18.30
CA GLY A 608 -18.22 23.40 17.02
C GLY A 608 -17.63 22.23 16.22
N SER A 609 -17.54 21.03 16.81
CA SER A 609 -17.03 19.84 16.13
C SER A 609 -18.02 19.28 15.10
N GLU A 610 -17.48 18.51 14.16
CA GLU A 610 -18.21 17.92 13.05
C GLU A 610 -17.96 16.42 13.00
N LEU A 611 -19.03 15.66 12.85
CA LEU A 611 -18.99 14.25 12.47
C LEU A 611 -19.46 14.14 11.02
N ILE A 612 -18.81 13.27 10.25
CA ILE A 612 -19.21 12.99 8.88
C ILE A 612 -19.65 11.54 8.79
N PHE A 613 -20.83 11.31 8.23
CA PHE A 613 -21.23 10.00 7.74
C PHE A 613 -21.57 10.09 6.25
N VAL A 614 -21.45 8.98 5.55
CA VAL A 614 -21.73 8.88 4.12
C VAL A 614 -22.70 7.74 3.88
N TYR A 615 -23.52 7.86 2.85
CA TYR A 615 -24.32 6.73 2.38
C TYR A 615 -24.41 6.75 0.87
N VAL A 616 -24.65 5.58 0.29
CA VAL A 616 -24.79 5.40 -1.15
C VAL A 616 -26.15 4.82 -1.42
N GLN A 617 -26.92 5.48 -2.30
CA GLN A 617 -28.17 4.92 -2.79
C GLN A 617 -28.54 5.44 -4.17
N GLY A 618 -29.42 4.70 -4.85
CA GLY A 618 -30.09 5.17 -6.06
C GLY A 618 -31.35 5.96 -5.69
N GLY A 619 -31.70 6.95 -6.51
CA GLY A 619 -32.93 7.73 -6.35
C GLY A 619 -32.81 8.92 -5.39
N ALA A 620 -33.88 9.20 -4.63
CA ALA A 620 -33.99 10.38 -3.78
C ALA A 620 -33.04 10.34 -2.57
N GLN A 621 -32.72 11.50 -1.99
CA GLN A 621 -31.90 11.61 -0.79
C GLN A 621 -32.60 11.00 0.44
N ALA A 622 -31.88 10.26 1.29
CA ALA A 622 -32.37 9.81 2.59
C ALA A 622 -32.67 11.01 3.53
N ARG A 623 -33.63 10.85 4.44
CA ARG A 623 -34.01 11.88 5.40
C ARG A 623 -33.32 11.64 6.74
N VAL A 624 -32.55 12.61 7.18
CA VAL A 624 -31.78 12.55 8.44
C VAL A 624 -32.40 13.49 9.46
N SER A 625 -32.73 12.98 10.65
CA SER A 625 -33.24 13.77 11.76
C SER A 625 -32.65 13.33 13.10
N ILE A 626 -32.71 14.22 14.10
CA ILE A 626 -32.31 13.90 15.48
C ILE A 626 -33.44 13.09 16.12
N LYS A 627 -33.09 11.96 16.74
CA LYS A 627 -34.01 11.17 17.56
C LYS A 627 -33.91 11.54 19.03
N SER A 628 -32.69 11.58 19.57
CA SER A 628 -32.40 11.94 20.95
C SER A 628 -30.94 12.36 21.11
N TYR A 629 -30.63 13.09 22.18
CA TYR A 629 -29.29 13.42 22.61
C TYR A 629 -29.30 13.85 24.09
N HIS A 630 -28.14 13.88 24.73
CA HIS A 630 -27.92 14.41 26.08
C HIS A 630 -26.99 15.62 26.09
#